data_AF-A0A0A0L6A6-F1
#
_entry.id   AF-A0A0A0L6A6-F1
#
_cell.length_a   1.000
_cell.length_b   1.000
_cell.length_c   1.000
_cell.angle_alpha   90.00
_cell.angle_beta   90.00
_cell.angle_gamma   90.00
#
_symmetry.space_group_name_H-M   'P 1'
#
loop_
_entity.id
_entity.type
_entity.pdbx_description
1 polymer ?
#
loop_
_entity_poly.entity_id
_entity_poly.type
_entity_poly.pdbx_seq_one_letter_code
_entity_poly.pdbx_strand_id
1 'polypeptide(L)'
;MRNRAIGLKAAVGYVGNLGPTDDFCVEFNAAFIIKRMLGSSVSLRASVMMELIRNRNARGPVGAVCSHVCEILNWAEMDDMVCIYDTLVLPKSHVLKDCRVLAEVGNIAEAYGVITQTNYPRHFKILCPTTVTNVMNKNRFPILLAVAQICKSDSHGTERSASSQTPLVDELVAIHHHNNLRHQGSHRLKV
;
A
#
# COMPACT_ATOMS: atom_id res chain seq x y z
N MET A 1 14.90 -10.43 -17.01
CA MET A 1 13.55 -11.00 -16.77
C MET A 1 13.28 -12.28 -17.56
N ARG A 2 13.72 -12.40 -18.82
CA ARG A 2 13.57 -13.59 -19.69
C ARG A 2 13.97 -14.94 -19.06
N ASN A 3 15.12 -15.00 -18.38
CA ASN A 3 15.60 -16.24 -17.74
C ASN A 3 14.71 -16.71 -16.57
N ARG A 4 13.95 -15.79 -15.95
CA ARG A 4 13.02 -16.11 -14.84
C ARG A 4 11.69 -16.68 -15.35
N ALA A 5 11.18 -16.15 -16.47
CA ALA A 5 9.98 -16.67 -17.13
C ALA A 5 10.18 -18.09 -17.70
N ILE A 6 11.38 -18.39 -18.23
CA ILE A 6 11.74 -19.74 -18.71
C ILE A 6 11.75 -20.76 -17.56
N GLY A 7 12.24 -20.36 -16.37
CA GLY A 7 12.25 -21.21 -15.19
C GLY A 7 10.85 -21.55 -14.65
N LEU A 8 9.89 -20.63 -14.77
CA LEU A 8 8.49 -20.91 -14.45
C LEU A 8 7.90 -21.98 -15.36
N LYS A 9 8.10 -21.84 -16.69
CA LYS A 9 7.51 -22.73 -17.70
C LYS A 9 7.79 -24.21 -17.41
N ALA A 10 9.03 -24.53 -17.08
CA ALA A 10 9.44 -25.90 -16.77
C ALA A 10 8.77 -26.46 -15.51
N ALA A 11 8.43 -25.61 -14.54
CA ALA A 11 7.80 -26.02 -13.28
C ALA A 11 6.28 -26.21 -13.38
N VAL A 12 5.61 -25.56 -14.35
CA VAL A 12 4.13 -25.64 -14.51
C VAL A 12 3.66 -26.59 -15.60
N GLY A 13 4.58 -27.30 -16.29
CA GLY A 13 4.22 -28.27 -17.33
C GLY A 13 3.66 -27.65 -18.62
N TYR A 14 3.94 -26.38 -18.89
CA TYR A 14 3.40 -25.67 -20.06
C TYR A 14 4.14 -26.04 -21.36
N VAL A 15 3.42 -26.66 -22.31
CA VAL A 15 3.92 -27.11 -23.62
C VAL A 15 3.57 -26.08 -24.70
N GLY A 16 4.21 -24.91 -24.67
CA GLY A 16 4.09 -23.88 -25.73
C GLY A 16 5.40 -23.14 -25.95
N ASN A 17 5.75 -22.78 -27.19
CA ASN A 17 7.00 -22.06 -27.50
C ASN A 17 6.90 -20.61 -27.02
N LEU A 18 7.93 -20.13 -26.32
CA LEU A 18 8.05 -18.73 -25.93
C LEU A 18 8.78 -17.98 -27.05
N GLY A 19 8.03 -17.38 -27.96
CA GLY A 19 8.58 -16.40 -28.88
C GLY A 19 9.12 -15.17 -28.12
N PRO A 20 9.97 -14.34 -28.75
CA PRO A 20 10.47 -13.09 -28.17
C PRO A 20 9.39 -12.08 -27.76
N THR A 21 8.15 -12.31 -28.21
CA THR A 21 6.97 -11.45 -28.11
C THR A 21 5.78 -12.13 -27.44
N ASP A 22 5.91 -13.38 -27.00
CA ASP A 22 4.80 -14.11 -26.38
C ASP A 22 4.71 -13.73 -24.91
N ASP A 23 4.02 -12.61 -24.66
CA ASP A 23 3.46 -12.31 -23.35
C ASP A 23 2.55 -13.47 -22.95
N PHE A 24 2.74 -14.00 -21.74
CA PHE A 24 1.75 -14.87 -21.09
C PHE A 24 0.50 -14.01 -20.81
N CYS A 25 -0.37 -13.89 -21.81
CA CYS A 25 -1.69 -13.30 -21.62
C CYS A 25 -2.56 -14.35 -20.95
N VAL A 26 -2.79 -14.19 -19.65
CA VAL A 26 -3.98 -14.79 -19.04
C VAL A 26 -5.17 -14.22 -19.79
N GLU A 27 -5.94 -15.08 -20.45
CA GLU A 27 -7.15 -14.64 -21.14
C GLU A 27 -8.01 -13.81 -20.18
N PHE A 28 -8.53 -12.69 -20.66
CA PHE A 28 -9.33 -11.76 -19.86
C PHE A 28 -10.42 -12.48 -19.07
N ASN A 29 -11.04 -13.50 -19.66
CA ASN A 29 -12.07 -14.31 -19.03
C ASN A 29 -11.54 -15.10 -17.82
N ALA A 30 -10.37 -15.73 -17.93
CA ALA A 30 -9.75 -16.44 -16.81
C ALA A 30 -9.37 -15.48 -15.67
N ALA A 31 -8.77 -14.33 -16.01
CA ALA A 31 -8.45 -13.30 -15.03
C ALA A 31 -9.71 -12.76 -14.32
N PHE A 32 -10.80 -12.55 -15.08
CA PHE A 32 -12.08 -12.10 -14.54
C PHE A 32 -12.71 -13.13 -13.59
N ILE A 33 -12.68 -14.41 -13.95
CA ILE A 33 -13.18 -15.50 -13.09
C ILE A 33 -12.37 -15.56 -11.79
N ILE A 34 -11.04 -15.52 -11.87
CA ILE A 34 -10.16 -15.53 -10.70
C ILE A 34 -10.47 -14.33 -9.79
N LYS A 35 -10.56 -13.13 -10.38
CA LYS A 35 -10.92 -11.91 -9.64
C LYS A 35 -12.26 -12.05 -8.94
N ARG A 36 -13.27 -12.59 -9.63
CA ARG A 36 -14.61 -12.81 -9.07
C ARG A 36 -14.58 -13.83 -7.93
N MET A 37 -13.90 -14.96 -8.09
CA MET A 37 -13.80 -16.00 -7.06
C MET A 37 -13.10 -15.50 -5.79
N LEU A 38 -11.94 -14.84 -5.95
CA LEU A 38 -11.18 -14.28 -4.83
C LEU A 38 -11.90 -13.09 -4.19
N GLY A 39 -12.60 -12.27 -4.97
CA GLY A 39 -13.38 -11.14 -4.46
C GLY A 39 -14.65 -11.54 -3.71
N SER A 40 -15.24 -12.70 -4.03
CA SER A 40 -16.49 -13.16 -3.43
C SER A 40 -16.31 -13.99 -2.16
N SER A 41 -15.08 -14.41 -1.83
CA SER A 41 -14.81 -15.27 -0.67
C SER A 41 -13.57 -14.83 0.09
N VAL A 42 -13.80 -14.21 1.25
CA VAL A 42 -12.74 -13.78 2.18
C VAL A 42 -11.90 -14.97 2.65
N SER A 43 -12.53 -16.11 2.93
CA SER A 43 -11.84 -17.32 3.39
C SER A 43 -10.96 -17.93 2.29
N LEU A 44 -11.43 -17.97 1.04
CA LEU A 44 -10.63 -18.43 -0.09
C LEU A 44 -9.44 -17.50 -0.34
N ARG A 45 -9.70 -16.18 -0.38
CA ARG A 45 -8.66 -15.16 -0.55
C ARG A 45 -7.58 -15.27 0.53
N ALA A 46 -7.99 -15.40 1.79
CA ALA A 46 -7.06 -15.56 2.91
C ALA A 46 -6.27 -16.88 2.81
N SER A 47 -6.93 -17.98 2.44
CA SER A 47 -6.27 -19.29 2.29
C SER A 47 -5.22 -19.27 1.18
N VAL A 48 -5.55 -18.72 0.01
CA VAL A 48 -4.60 -18.55 -1.10
C VAL A 48 -3.42 -17.68 -0.68
N MET A 49 -3.68 -16.56 0.00
CA MET A 49 -2.61 -15.70 0.51
C MET A 49 -1.71 -16.43 1.51
N MET A 50 -2.28 -17.22 2.41
CA MET A 50 -1.51 -18.02 3.37
C MET A 50 -0.65 -19.09 2.68
N GLU A 51 -1.14 -19.73 1.61
CA GLU A 51 -0.33 -20.65 0.81
C GLU A 51 0.82 -19.95 0.11
N LEU A 52 0.59 -18.75 -0.44
CA LEU A 52 1.66 -17.94 -1.05
C LEU A 52 2.74 -17.57 -0.01
N ILE A 53 2.32 -17.12 1.18
CA ILE A 53 3.23 -16.80 2.28
C ILE A 53 4.02 -18.02 2.71
N ARG A 54 3.39 -19.19 2.85
CA ARG A 54 4.06 -20.42 3.29
C ARG A 54 5.14 -20.86 2.29
N ASN A 55 4.87 -20.72 1.00
CA ASN A 55 5.76 -21.18 -0.07
C ASN A 55 6.77 -20.12 -0.53
N ARG A 56 6.70 -18.86 -0.05
CA ARG A 56 7.58 -17.77 -0.54
C ARG A 56 9.07 -18.03 -0.38
N ASN A 57 9.46 -18.87 0.57
CA ASN A 57 10.87 -19.23 0.85
C ASN A 57 11.24 -20.62 0.30
N ALA A 58 10.33 -21.28 -0.44
CA ALA A 58 10.62 -22.55 -1.08
C ALA A 58 11.75 -22.39 -2.10
N ARG A 59 12.58 -23.43 -2.25
CA ARG A 59 13.63 -23.41 -3.27
C ARG A 59 13.03 -23.59 -4.66
N GLY A 60 13.59 -22.91 -5.64
CA GLY A 60 13.23 -23.06 -7.04
C GLY A 60 12.12 -22.10 -7.53
N PRO A 61 11.57 -22.35 -8.73
CA PRO A 61 10.68 -21.42 -9.42
C PRO A 61 9.41 -21.08 -8.63
N VAL A 62 8.82 -22.06 -7.95
CA VAL A 62 7.58 -21.86 -7.18
C VAL A 62 7.78 -20.84 -6.06
N GLY A 63 8.85 -20.97 -5.27
CA GLY A 63 9.12 -19.99 -4.21
C GLY A 63 9.42 -18.60 -4.75
N ALA A 64 10.11 -18.50 -5.89
CA ALA A 64 10.33 -17.22 -6.56
C ALA A 64 9.01 -16.56 -7.00
N VAL A 65 8.06 -17.33 -7.54
CA VAL A 65 6.71 -16.84 -7.87
C VAL A 65 5.96 -16.41 -6.63
N CYS A 66 5.89 -17.27 -5.62
CA CYS A 66 5.17 -16.97 -4.38
C CYS A 66 5.73 -15.72 -3.71
N SER A 67 7.05 -15.56 -3.64
CA SER A 67 7.69 -14.35 -3.14
C SER A 67 7.34 -13.14 -3.98
N HIS A 68 7.41 -13.24 -5.31
CA HIS A 68 7.10 -12.11 -6.19
C HIS A 68 5.65 -11.64 -6.04
N VAL A 69 4.70 -12.58 -6.01
CA VAL A 69 3.28 -12.28 -5.80
C VAL A 69 3.05 -11.68 -4.41
N CYS A 70 3.70 -12.21 -3.36
CA CYS A 70 3.62 -11.63 -2.02
C CYS A 70 4.10 -10.17 -1.99
N GLU A 71 5.17 -9.85 -2.73
CA GLU A 71 5.68 -8.48 -2.81
C GLU A 71 4.75 -7.54 -3.57
N ILE A 72 4.13 -8.00 -4.67
CA ILE A 72 3.10 -7.21 -5.39
C ILE A 72 1.90 -6.92 -4.48
N LEU A 73 1.51 -7.90 -3.66
CA LEU A 73 0.36 -7.79 -2.77
C LEU A 73 0.67 -7.08 -1.45
N ASN A 74 1.91 -6.65 -1.22
CA ASN A 74 2.25 -5.87 -0.02
C ASN A 74 1.45 -4.57 -0.03
N TRP A 75 0.76 -4.30 1.07
CA TRP A 75 -0.05 -3.10 1.30
C TRP A 75 -1.20 -2.94 0.30
N ALA A 76 -1.60 -4.00 -0.39
CA ALA A 76 -2.72 -3.94 -1.33
C ALA A 76 -4.01 -3.48 -0.61
N GLU A 77 -4.70 -2.50 -1.23
CA GLU A 77 -5.88 -1.83 -0.66
C GLU A 77 -5.61 -1.03 0.63
N MET A 78 -4.34 -0.67 0.90
CA MET A 78 -3.90 0.11 2.06
C MET A 78 -3.26 1.45 1.69
N ASP A 79 -3.42 1.90 0.44
CA ASP A 79 -2.73 3.06 -0.14
C ASP A 79 -2.93 4.35 0.67
N ASP A 80 -4.14 4.57 1.20
CA ASP A 80 -4.46 5.74 2.03
C ASP A 80 -3.61 5.77 3.31
N MET A 81 -3.49 4.61 3.98
CA MET A 81 -2.70 4.49 5.21
C MET A 81 -1.21 4.64 4.93
N VAL A 82 -0.72 4.02 3.84
CA VAL A 82 0.68 4.18 3.40
C VAL A 82 0.97 5.65 3.07
N CYS A 83 0.06 6.34 2.38
CA CYS A 83 0.20 7.76 2.06
C CYS A 83 0.33 8.61 3.33
N ILE A 84 -0.54 8.39 4.32
CA ILE A 84 -0.47 9.12 5.59
C ILE A 84 0.81 8.77 6.35
N TYR A 85 1.22 7.50 6.36
CA TYR A 85 2.44 7.06 7.02
C TYR A 85 3.66 7.80 6.46
N ASP A 86 3.88 7.66 5.16
CA ASP A 86 5.09 8.14 4.48
C ASP A 86 5.17 9.66 4.52
N THR A 87 4.04 10.34 4.39
CA THR A 87 4.00 11.80 4.30
C THR A 87 3.94 12.48 5.68
N LEU A 88 3.23 11.93 6.65
CA LEU A 88 2.97 12.62 7.93
C LEU A 88 3.63 11.93 9.13
N VAL A 89 3.51 10.61 9.24
CA VAL A 89 3.97 9.85 10.42
C VAL A 89 5.48 9.68 10.42
N LEU A 90 6.04 9.14 9.34
CA LEU A 90 7.47 8.87 9.19
C LEU A 90 8.31 10.15 9.34
N PRO A 91 7.93 11.30 8.74
CA PRO A 91 8.66 12.56 8.92
C PRO A 91 8.33 13.29 10.24
N LYS A 92 7.47 12.73 11.09
CA LYS A 92 7.02 13.32 12.37
C LYS A 92 6.42 14.72 12.19
N SER A 93 5.54 14.86 11.20
CA SER A 93 4.88 16.12 10.87
C SER A 93 4.20 16.75 12.09
N HIS A 94 4.36 18.07 12.30
CA HIS A 94 3.68 18.78 13.38
C HIS A 94 2.16 18.85 13.20
N VAL A 95 1.65 18.55 12.01
CA VAL A 95 0.21 18.35 11.78
C VAL A 95 -0.34 17.31 12.76
N LEU A 96 0.43 16.28 13.12
CA LEU A 96 0.00 15.24 14.07
C LEU A 96 -0.15 15.74 15.52
N LYS A 97 0.30 16.97 15.82
CA LYS A 97 0.16 17.62 17.13
C LYS A 97 -0.93 18.71 17.12
N ASP A 98 -1.52 19.02 15.97
CA ASP A 98 -2.57 20.02 15.87
C ASP A 98 -3.85 19.49 16.55
N CYS A 99 -4.42 20.30 17.45
CA CYS A 99 -5.57 19.89 18.25
C CYS A 99 -6.80 19.53 17.39
N ARG A 100 -6.92 20.12 16.19
CA ARG A 100 -8.07 19.94 15.29
C ARG A 100 -8.11 18.57 14.63
N VAL A 101 -6.98 17.85 14.59
CA VAL A 101 -6.88 16.51 13.99
C VAL A 101 -6.63 15.41 15.01
N LEU A 102 -6.61 15.70 16.31
CA LEU A 102 -6.28 14.72 17.37
C LEU A 102 -7.17 13.47 17.32
N ALA A 103 -8.46 13.62 17.01
CA ALA A 103 -9.36 12.48 16.86
C ALA A 103 -8.94 11.56 15.69
N GLU A 104 -8.56 12.14 14.55
CA GLU A 104 -8.06 11.37 13.41
C GLU A 104 -6.69 10.74 13.69
N VAL A 105 -5.81 11.44 14.42
CA VAL A 105 -4.53 10.89 14.89
C VAL A 105 -4.75 9.68 15.79
N GLY A 106 -5.73 9.75 16.71
CA GLY A 106 -6.15 8.62 17.54
C GLY A 106 -6.65 7.44 16.70
N ASN A 107 -7.49 7.70 15.69
CA ASN A 107 -7.99 6.67 14.78
C ASN A 107 -6.86 5.99 14.00
N ILE A 108 -5.86 6.75 13.53
CA ILE A 108 -4.68 6.20 12.86
C ILE A 108 -3.85 5.35 13.83
N ALA A 109 -3.65 5.82 15.07
CA ALA A 109 -2.89 5.07 16.07
C ALA A 109 -3.58 3.73 16.40
N GLU A 110 -4.91 3.73 16.53
CA GLU A 110 -5.71 2.51 16.68
C GLU A 110 -5.53 1.58 15.47
N ALA A 111 -5.67 2.10 14.24
CA ALA A 111 -5.51 1.31 13.03
C ALA A 111 -4.12 0.65 12.95
N TYR A 112 -3.05 1.39 13.23
CA TYR A 112 -1.70 0.81 13.30
C TYR A 112 -1.56 -0.21 14.43
N GLY A 113 -2.15 0.05 15.59
CA GLY A 113 -2.17 -0.90 16.70
C GLY A 113 -2.79 -2.23 16.30
N VAL A 114 -3.94 -2.20 15.63
CA VAL A 114 -4.61 -3.42 15.14
C VAL A 114 -3.79 -4.12 14.05
N ILE A 115 -3.24 -3.37 13.09
CA ILE A 115 -2.45 -3.93 11.99
C ILE A 115 -1.18 -4.63 12.52
N THR A 116 -0.47 -3.99 13.46
CA THR A 116 0.81 -4.48 14.01
C THR A 116 0.65 -5.68 14.94
N GLN A 117 -0.54 -5.91 15.48
CA GLN A 117 -0.87 -7.11 16.25
C GLN A 117 -1.06 -8.37 15.39
N THR A 118 -1.10 -8.23 14.05
CA THR A 118 -1.24 -9.37 13.15
C THR A 118 0.12 -9.96 12.75
N ASN A 119 0.15 -11.26 12.45
CA ASN A 119 1.36 -11.96 12.01
C ASN A 119 1.88 -11.46 10.66
N TYR A 120 1.01 -10.88 9.82
CA TYR A 120 1.33 -10.42 8.48
C TYR A 120 0.77 -9.02 8.20
N PRO A 121 1.34 -7.96 8.83
CA PRO A 121 0.81 -6.60 8.74
C PRO A 121 0.71 -6.07 7.30
N ARG A 122 1.66 -6.46 6.43
CA ARG A 122 1.68 -6.04 5.02
C ARG A 122 0.54 -6.63 4.19
N HIS A 123 -0.11 -7.68 4.67
CA HIS A 123 -1.20 -8.37 3.97
C HIS A 123 -2.52 -8.27 4.74
N PHE A 124 -2.61 -7.31 5.67
CA PHE A 124 -3.72 -7.16 6.61
C PHE A 124 -5.09 -7.10 5.92
N LYS A 125 -5.26 -6.26 4.88
CA LYS A 125 -6.52 -6.12 4.14
C LYS A 125 -6.96 -7.39 3.42
N ILE A 126 -6.00 -8.23 3.02
CA ILE A 126 -6.26 -9.48 2.32
C ILE A 126 -6.69 -10.56 3.33
N LEU A 127 -5.99 -10.65 4.45
CA LEU A 127 -6.10 -11.73 5.44
C LEU A 127 -7.20 -11.52 6.48
N CYS A 128 -7.55 -10.27 6.79
CA CYS A 128 -8.52 -9.97 7.85
C CYS A 128 -9.94 -9.75 7.29
N PRO A 129 -10.99 -10.10 8.06
CA PRO A 129 -12.37 -9.85 7.67
C PRO A 129 -12.69 -8.34 7.65
N THR A 130 -13.72 -7.95 6.91
CA THR A 130 -14.14 -6.54 6.76
C THR A 130 -14.41 -5.85 8.09
N THR A 131 -14.96 -6.57 9.07
CA THR A 131 -15.23 -6.06 10.42
C THR A 131 -13.96 -5.54 11.10
N VAL A 132 -12.85 -6.25 10.94
CA VAL A 132 -11.53 -5.88 11.50
C VAL A 132 -10.86 -4.82 10.63
N THR A 133 -10.94 -4.95 9.30
CA THR A 133 -10.27 -3.98 8.40
C THR A 133 -10.98 -2.63 8.29
N ASN A 134 -12.15 -2.47 8.89
CA ASN A 134 -12.88 -1.20 8.94
C ASN A 134 -12.15 -0.12 9.76
N VAL A 135 -11.17 -0.50 10.58
CA VAL A 135 -10.30 0.47 11.26
C VAL A 135 -9.52 1.36 10.29
N MET A 136 -9.35 0.91 9.04
CA MET A 136 -8.69 1.64 7.97
C MET A 136 -9.65 2.40 7.05
N ASN A 137 -10.92 2.53 7.44
CA ASN A 137 -11.87 3.27 6.62
C ASN A 137 -11.44 4.73 6.50
N LYS A 138 -11.23 5.21 5.27
CA LYS A 138 -10.79 6.59 4.96
C LYS A 138 -11.63 7.67 5.62
N ASN A 139 -12.91 7.40 5.88
CA ASN A 139 -13.81 8.33 6.55
C ASN A 139 -13.46 8.54 8.04
N ARG A 140 -12.56 7.73 8.62
CA ARG A 140 -12.04 7.91 9.98
C ARG A 140 -10.90 8.93 10.06
N PHE A 141 -10.29 9.30 8.94
CA PHE A 141 -9.17 10.24 8.88
C PHE A 141 -9.19 11.11 7.60
N PRO A 142 -10.34 11.73 7.24
CA PRO A 142 -10.48 12.45 5.98
C PRO A 142 -9.55 13.67 5.87
N ILE A 143 -9.31 14.41 6.96
CA ILE A 143 -8.45 15.60 6.93
C ILE A 143 -6.99 15.20 6.76
N LEU A 144 -6.51 14.23 7.54
CA LEU A 144 -5.14 13.76 7.46
C LEU A 144 -4.82 13.10 6.12
N LEU A 145 -5.78 12.38 5.53
CA LEU A 145 -5.64 11.85 4.19
C LEU A 145 -5.51 12.95 3.15
N ALA A 146 -6.38 13.97 3.20
CA ALA A 146 -6.33 15.10 2.28
C ALA A 146 -4.99 15.86 2.38
N VAL A 147 -4.53 16.16 3.59
CA VAL A 147 -3.22 16.80 3.83
C VAL A 147 -2.09 15.95 3.26
N ALA A 148 -2.07 14.64 3.54
CA ALA A 148 -1.04 13.74 3.04
C ALA A 148 -1.01 13.67 1.51
N GLN A 149 -2.17 13.58 0.87
CA GLN A 149 -2.29 13.55 -0.59
C GLN A 149 -1.75 14.84 -1.23
N ILE A 150 -2.12 16.01 -0.69
CA ILE A 150 -1.63 17.30 -1.21
C ILE A 150 -0.11 17.40 -1.08
N CYS A 151 0.43 17.10 0.11
CA CYS A 151 1.88 17.17 0.33
C CYS A 151 2.66 16.17 -0.55
N LYS A 152 2.07 15.00 -0.85
CA LYS A 152 2.65 14.02 -1.77
C LYS A 152 2.62 14.50 -3.22
N SER A 153 1.52 15.09 -3.68
CA SER A 153 1.40 15.65 -5.03
C SER A 153 2.33 16.85 -5.27
N ASP A 154 2.48 17.72 -4.28
CA ASP A 154 3.38 18.89 -4.34
C ASP A 154 4.87 18.44 -4.44
N SER A 155 5.20 17.26 -3.90
CA SER A 155 6.56 16.68 -4.01
C SER A 155 6.89 16.13 -5.41
N HIS A 156 5.87 15.87 -6.23
CA HIS A 156 6.01 15.30 -7.58
C HIS A 156 5.74 16.31 -8.71
N GLY A 157 5.59 17.60 -8.40
CA GLY A 157 5.41 18.65 -9.41
C GLY A 157 4.12 18.53 -10.23
N THR A 158 3.10 17.83 -9.72
CA THR A 158 1.82 17.66 -10.41
C THR A 158 0.91 18.85 -10.13
N GLU A 159 0.43 19.52 -11.18
CA GLU A 159 -0.46 20.67 -11.08
C GLU A 159 -1.75 20.34 -10.31
N ARG A 160 -2.11 21.22 -9.39
CA ARG A 160 -3.25 21.08 -8.47
C ARG A 160 -4.57 21.12 -9.25
N SER A 161 -5.28 19.99 -9.30
CA SER A 161 -6.70 20.01 -9.66
C SER A 161 -7.49 20.59 -8.49
N ALA A 162 -7.88 21.86 -8.64
CA ALA A 162 -8.72 22.60 -7.70
C ALA A 162 -10.10 21.91 -7.57
N SER A 163 -10.26 21.06 -6.57
CA SER A 163 -11.58 20.64 -6.13
C SER A 163 -11.66 20.68 -4.61
N SER A 164 -12.57 21.51 -4.12
CA SER A 164 -13.17 21.48 -2.78
C SER A 164 -12.20 21.34 -1.59
N GLN A 165 -11.14 22.14 -1.56
CA GLN A 165 -10.26 22.21 -0.39
C GLN A 165 -10.89 23.10 0.69
N THR A 166 -10.99 22.56 1.90
CA THR A 166 -11.39 23.35 3.08
C THR A 166 -10.21 24.19 3.55
N PRO A 167 -10.42 25.43 4.03
CA PRO A 167 -9.34 26.32 4.49
C PRO A 167 -8.47 25.69 5.59
N LEU A 168 -9.05 24.81 6.40
CA LEU A 168 -8.32 24.02 7.40
C LEU A 168 -7.23 23.13 6.80
N VAL A 169 -7.50 22.47 5.67
CA VAL A 169 -6.53 21.57 5.02
C VAL A 169 -5.34 22.36 4.50
N ASP A 170 -5.58 23.54 3.92
CA ASP A 170 -4.53 24.42 3.41
C ASP A 170 -3.62 24.93 4.55
N GLU A 171 -4.22 25.31 5.69
CA GLU A 171 -3.47 25.71 6.88
C GLU A 171 -2.59 24.56 7.40
N LEU A 172 -3.12 23.34 7.46
CA LEU A 172 -2.37 22.16 7.93
C LEU A 172 -1.26 21.77 6.95
N VAL A 173 -1.49 21.90 5.65
CA VAL A 173 -0.45 21.72 4.61
C VAL A 173 0.67 22.76 4.80
N ALA A 174 0.33 24.02 5.04
CA ALA A 174 1.33 25.06 5.33
C ALA A 174 2.15 24.74 6.60
N ILE A 175 1.50 24.22 7.65
CA ILE A 175 2.19 23.73 8.86
C ILE A 175 3.15 22.59 8.51
N HIS A 176 2.75 21.63 7.68
CA HIS A 176 3.63 20.54 7.26
C HIS A 176 4.89 21.07 6.54
N HIS A 177 4.72 21.95 5.54
CA HIS A 177 5.84 22.49 4.75
C HIS A 177 6.80 23.36 5.58
N HIS A 178 6.29 24.19 6.48
CA HIS A 178 7.13 25.04 7.33
C HIS A 178 8.13 24.23 8.17
N ASN A 179 7.75 23.02 8.57
CA ASN A 179 8.62 22.15 9.39
C ASN A 179 9.63 21.36 8.57
N ASN A 180 9.27 20.90 7.36
CA ASN A 180 10.22 20.22 6.47
C ASN A 180 11.38 21.13 6.03
N LEU A 181 11.13 22.43 5.85
CA LEU A 181 12.18 23.40 5.52
C LEU A 181 13.18 23.62 6.68
N ARG A 182 12.72 23.57 7.95
CA ARG A 182 13.61 23.71 9.12
C ARG A 182 14.53 22.52 9.33
N HIS A 183 14.06 21.31 9.02
CA HIS A 183 14.91 20.11 9.11
C HIS A 183 15.92 19.99 7.97
N GLN A 184 15.62 20.50 6.76
CA GLN A 184 16.60 20.57 5.68
C GLN A 184 17.63 21.70 5.87
N GLY A 185 17.24 22.84 6.47
CA GLY A 185 18.16 23.94 6.78
C GLY A 185 19.20 23.62 7.87
N SER A 186 18.92 22.66 8.76
CA SER A 186 19.83 22.30 9.85
C SER A 186 21.00 21.41 9.44
N HIS A 187 21.03 20.91 8.20
CA HIS A 187 22.15 20.12 7.65
C HIS A 187 23.11 20.93 6.75
N ARG A 188 22.89 22.23 6.57
CA ARG A 188 23.74 23.10 5.72
C ARG A 188 24.70 24.03 6.46
N LEU A 189 24.83 23.93 7.78
CA LEU A 189 25.76 24.73 8.59
C LEU A 189 26.64 23.84 9.48
N LYS A 190 27.32 22.85 8.87
CA LYS A 190 28.56 22.25 9.38
C LYS A 190 29.33 21.65 8.19
N VAL A 191 30.10 22.47 7.48
CA VAL A 191 31.55 22.35 7.20
C VAL A 191 31.99 23.70 6.65
#